data_AF-A0A3R7HAB0-F1
#
_entry.id   AF-A0A3R7HAB0-F1
#
_cell.length_a   1.000
_cell.length_b   1.000
_cell.length_c   1.000
_cell.angle_alpha   90.00
_cell.angle_beta   90.00
_cell.angle_gamma   90.00
#
_symmetry.space_group_name_H-M   'P 1'
#
loop_
_entity.id
_entity.type
_entity.pdbx_description
1 polymer ?
#
loop_
_entity_poly.entity_id
_entity_poly.type
_entity_poly.pdbx_seq_one_letter_code
_entity_poly.pdbx_strand_id
1 'polypeptide(L)'
;MKESVEFINLLALALVRRVYSPGDQVTEPKFNAQMFFVIRGKVVLSAFDGSNSKDCGTGDFFADSCLLFPEKYEEKAVAKTFCELYVLAKAKFDEALIHFHRGDEPNVRTRMTETLEKYSTQLRKTKKLLGLRGGNEDGGEIRLLAIVYVAFEVPYFSIFIAMTDDQDMFVDQPEFDTLYYVLGASRI
;
A
#
# COMPACT_ATOMS: atom_id res chain seq x y z
N MET A 1 19.06 -3.09 12.36
CA MET A 1 18.15 -3.12 13.51
C MET A 1 16.75 -3.26 12.92
N LYS A 2 16.07 -4.37 13.22
CA LYS A 2 14.70 -4.64 12.79
C LYS A 2 13.78 -3.94 13.79
N GLU A 3 12.74 -3.24 13.32
CA GLU A 3 11.76 -2.63 14.23
C GLU A 3 10.98 -3.72 14.98
N SER A 4 10.35 -3.35 16.10
CA SER A 4 9.57 -4.32 16.89
C SER A 4 8.34 -4.79 16.13
N VAL A 5 7.92 -6.03 16.41
CA VAL A 5 6.73 -6.62 15.81
C VAL A 5 5.46 -5.90 16.29
N GLU A 6 5.46 -5.40 17.51
CA GLU A 6 4.34 -4.66 18.10
C GLU A 6 4.13 -3.31 17.40
N PHE A 7 5.21 -2.59 17.12
CA PHE A 7 5.15 -1.33 16.38
C PHE A 7 4.65 -1.56 14.95
N ILE A 8 5.14 -2.61 14.30
CA ILE A 8 4.69 -3.05 12.98
C ILE A 8 3.18 -3.33 12.97
N ASN A 9 2.70 -4.10 13.95
CA ASN A 9 1.29 -4.46 14.04
C ASN A 9 0.40 -3.24 14.26
N LEU A 10 0.84 -2.26 15.05
CA LEU A 10 0.12 -1.00 15.24
C LEU A 10 -0.04 -0.24 13.93
N LEU A 11 1.01 -0.17 13.11
CA LEU A 11 0.94 0.47 11.79
C LEU A 11 0.03 -0.30 10.83
N ALA A 12 0.11 -1.63 10.82
CA ALA A 12 -0.73 -2.47 9.97
C ALA A 12 -2.22 -2.31 10.29
N LEU A 13 -2.58 -2.28 11.58
CA LEU A 13 -3.95 -2.05 12.04
C LEU A 13 -4.46 -0.65 11.71
N ALA A 14 -3.57 0.32 11.48
CA ALA A 14 -3.93 1.67 11.10
C ALA A 14 -4.13 1.88 9.59
N LEU A 15 -3.83 0.87 8.76
CA LEU A 15 -4.02 0.96 7.32
C LEU A 15 -5.50 0.94 6.94
N VAL A 16 -5.91 1.90 6.11
CA VAL A 16 -7.27 1.96 5.57
C VAL A 16 -7.24 1.64 4.09
N ARG A 17 -8.06 0.66 3.66
CA ARG A 17 -8.24 0.37 2.24
C ARG A 17 -9.07 1.46 1.57
N ARG A 18 -8.59 1.97 0.43
CA ARG A 18 -9.29 2.90 -0.44
C ARG A 18 -9.31 2.39 -1.88
N VAL A 19 -10.39 2.70 -2.58
CA VAL A 19 -10.63 2.30 -3.96
C VAL A 19 -10.76 3.56 -4.82
N TYR A 20 -10.13 3.53 -6.00
CA TYR A 20 -10.12 4.64 -6.94
C TYR A 20 -10.45 4.14 -8.35
N SER A 21 -11.27 4.89 -9.07
CA SER A 21 -11.60 4.66 -10.47
C SER A 21 -10.55 5.27 -11.40
N PRO A 22 -10.45 4.81 -12.66
CA PRO A 22 -9.60 5.46 -13.65
C PRO A 22 -9.90 6.96 -13.77
N GLY A 23 -8.86 7.80 -13.64
CA GLY A 23 -8.96 9.26 -13.67
C GLY A 23 -9.05 9.92 -12.30
N ASP A 24 -9.34 9.17 -11.23
CA ASP A 24 -9.43 9.75 -9.89
C ASP A 24 -8.07 10.29 -9.42
N GLN A 25 -8.11 11.46 -8.79
CA GLN A 25 -6.96 12.02 -8.08
C GLN A 25 -6.84 11.31 -6.72
N VAL A 26 -5.73 10.59 -6.52
CA VAL A 26 -5.48 9.83 -5.29
C VAL A 26 -5.03 10.75 -4.16
N THR A 27 -4.26 11.78 -4.49
CA THR A 27 -3.77 12.80 -3.56
C THR A 27 -4.34 14.18 -3.89
N GLU A 28 -4.59 14.97 -2.85
CA GLU A 28 -4.96 16.36 -3.02
C GLU A 28 -3.72 17.21 -3.38
N PRO A 29 -3.87 18.23 -4.24
CA PRO A 29 -2.77 19.10 -4.60
C PRO A 29 -2.32 19.96 -3.42
N LYS A 30 -1.01 20.25 -3.36
CA LYS A 30 -0.35 21.19 -2.43
C LYS A 30 -0.25 20.75 -0.96
N PHE A 31 -0.94 19.69 -0.55
CA PHE A 31 -0.79 19.14 0.79
C PHE A 31 -1.13 17.65 0.80
N ASN A 32 -0.26 16.84 1.39
CA ASN A 32 -0.53 15.44 1.64
C ASN A 32 0.11 15.01 2.97
N ALA A 33 -0.69 14.38 3.83
CA ALA A 33 -0.24 13.84 5.11
C ALA A 33 -0.50 12.33 5.17
N GLN A 34 -0.39 11.65 4.03
CA GLN A 34 -0.68 10.23 3.87
C GLN A 34 0.42 9.55 3.04
N MET A 35 0.66 8.28 3.34
CA MET A 35 1.46 7.37 2.50
C MET A 35 0.54 6.29 1.93
N PHE A 36 0.86 5.82 0.72
CA PHE A 36 0.02 4.89 -0.03
C PHE A 36 0.79 3.65 -0.44
N PHE A 37 0.14 2.49 -0.40
CA PHE A 37 0.63 1.20 -0.89
C PHE A 37 -0.33 0.68 -1.95
N VAL A 38 0.18 0.32 -3.13
CA VAL A 38 -0.63 -0.17 -4.25
C VAL A 38 -0.80 -1.68 -4.12
N ILE A 39 -2.02 -2.11 -3.85
CA ILE A 39 -2.38 -3.54 -3.73
C ILE A 39 -2.88 -4.07 -5.06
N ARG A 40 -3.52 -3.23 -5.85
CA ARG A 40 -3.95 -3.55 -7.20
C ARG A 40 -4.05 -2.30 -8.04
N GLY A 41 -3.72 -2.43 -9.32
CA GLY A 41 -3.89 -1.37 -10.32
C GLY A 41 -2.62 -0.58 -10.59
N LYS A 42 -2.80 0.57 -11.26
CA LYS A 42 -1.72 1.45 -11.70
C LYS A 42 -2.05 2.91 -11.40
N VAL A 43 -1.17 3.55 -10.65
CA VAL A 43 -1.17 4.99 -10.34
C VAL A 43 -0.03 5.65 -11.10
N VAL A 44 -0.28 6.85 -11.64
CA VAL A 44 0.77 7.68 -12.21
C VAL A 44 1.07 8.82 -11.27
N LEU A 45 2.35 8.96 -10.94
CA LEU A 45 2.92 10.05 -10.17
C LEU A 45 3.53 11.08 -11.13
N SER A 46 3.34 12.36 -10.88
CA SER A 46 4.01 13.43 -11.64
C SER A 46 4.24 14.64 -10.76
N ALA A 47 5.13 15.55 -11.14
CA ALA A 47 5.16 16.87 -10.53
C ALA A 47 3.84 17.64 -10.78
N PHE A 48 3.58 18.71 -10.03
CA PHE A 48 2.34 19.49 -10.18
C PHE A 48 2.17 20.11 -11.59
N ASP A 49 3.27 20.38 -12.29
CA ASP A 49 3.30 20.88 -13.67
C ASP A 49 3.13 19.76 -14.73
N GLY A 50 3.02 18.50 -14.31
CA GLY A 50 2.90 17.33 -15.18
C GLY A 50 4.23 16.77 -15.69
N SER A 51 5.37 17.37 -15.31
CA SER A 51 6.68 16.83 -15.63
C SER A 51 7.04 15.61 -14.77
N ASN A 52 8.11 14.90 -15.15
CA ASN A 52 8.68 13.78 -14.38
C ASN A 52 7.68 12.66 -14.04
N SER A 53 6.84 12.29 -15.00
CA SER A 53 5.85 11.22 -14.81
C SER A 53 6.51 9.87 -14.53
N LYS A 54 5.99 9.14 -13.55
CA LYS A 54 6.42 7.80 -13.15
C LYS A 54 5.19 6.91 -12.91
N ASP A 55 5.28 5.66 -13.34
CA ASP A 55 4.28 4.63 -13.06
C ASP A 55 4.53 3.98 -11.68
N CYS A 56 3.45 3.70 -10.96
CA CYS A 56 3.43 3.01 -9.67
C CYS A 56 2.36 1.91 -9.72
N GLY A 57 2.80 0.65 -9.70
CA GLY A 57 1.98 -0.55 -9.86
C GLY A 57 1.88 -1.38 -8.58
N THR A 58 1.31 -2.57 -8.70
CA THR A 58 1.10 -3.49 -7.57
C THR A 58 2.43 -3.85 -6.88
N GLY A 59 2.47 -3.70 -5.55
CA GLY A 59 3.68 -3.87 -4.74
C GLY A 59 4.41 -2.56 -4.44
N ASP A 60 4.19 -1.52 -5.25
CA ASP A 60 4.83 -0.22 -5.05
C ASP A 60 4.14 0.60 -3.96
N PHE A 61 4.83 1.66 -3.53
CA PHE A 61 4.36 2.64 -2.57
C PHE A 61 4.80 4.05 -2.97
N PHE A 62 4.14 5.06 -2.41
CA PHE A 62 4.49 6.46 -2.68
C PHE A 62 4.09 7.41 -1.54
N ALA A 63 4.65 8.62 -1.60
CA ALA A 63 4.49 9.66 -0.58
C ALA A 63 4.92 9.25 0.84
N ASP A 64 5.89 8.35 0.95
CA ASP A 64 6.49 7.90 2.22
C ASP A 64 7.08 9.05 3.04
N SER A 65 7.74 9.99 2.36
CA SER A 65 8.28 11.20 2.95
C SER A 65 7.23 12.08 3.63
N CYS A 66 5.94 11.99 3.25
CA CYS A 66 4.86 12.79 3.82
C CYS A 66 4.52 12.40 5.26
N LEU A 67 4.98 11.24 5.75
CA LEU A 67 4.86 10.89 7.17
C LEU A 67 5.80 11.74 8.05
N LEU A 68 6.91 12.22 7.51
CA LEU A 68 7.88 13.06 8.22
C LEU A 68 7.78 14.54 7.84
N PHE A 69 7.56 14.81 6.54
CA PHE A 69 7.58 16.14 5.93
C PHE A 69 6.39 16.38 4.99
N PRO A 70 5.14 16.37 5.51
CA PRO A 70 3.95 16.58 4.68
C PRO A 70 3.97 17.92 3.93
N GLU A 71 4.69 18.92 4.45
CA GLU A 71 4.87 20.23 3.84
C GLU A 71 5.75 20.25 2.58
N LYS A 72 6.53 19.18 2.34
CA LYS A 72 7.43 19.05 1.18
C LYS A 72 6.79 18.28 0.01
N TYR A 73 5.48 18.04 0.06
CA TYR A 73 4.81 17.26 -0.97
C TYR A 73 4.67 18.05 -2.28
N GLU A 74 5.27 17.52 -3.37
CA GLU A 74 5.35 18.20 -4.67
C GLU A 74 4.82 17.37 -5.86
N GLU A 75 4.14 16.25 -5.57
CA GLU A 75 3.68 15.31 -6.59
C GLU A 75 2.15 15.30 -6.69
N LYS A 76 1.63 14.80 -7.82
CA LYS A 76 0.23 14.43 -8.04
C LYS A 76 0.18 12.93 -8.26
N ALA A 77 -0.81 12.27 -7.68
CA ALA A 77 -1.09 10.86 -7.93
C ALA A 77 -2.46 10.71 -8.61
N VAL A 78 -2.49 10.06 -9.77
CA VAL A 78 -3.73 9.83 -10.54
C VAL A 78 -3.87 8.35 -10.87
N ALA A 79 -5.02 7.76 -10.55
CA ALA A 79 -5.34 6.39 -10.90
C ALA A 79 -5.50 6.26 -12.43
N LYS A 80 -4.78 5.32 -13.06
CA LYS A 80 -4.92 5.02 -14.50
C LYS A 80 -5.81 3.82 -14.77
N THR A 81 -5.88 2.91 -13.81
CA THR A 81 -6.84 1.80 -13.78
C THR A 81 -7.72 1.92 -12.55
N PHE A 82 -8.65 0.98 -12.38
CA PHE A 82 -9.20 0.72 -11.06
C PHE A 82 -8.06 0.36 -10.11
N CYS A 83 -7.94 1.08 -9.00
CA CYS A 83 -6.86 0.93 -8.03
C CYS A 83 -7.41 0.62 -6.63
N GLU A 84 -6.75 -0.29 -5.95
CA GLU A 84 -6.98 -0.60 -4.53
C GLU A 84 -5.69 -0.28 -3.78
N LEU A 85 -5.78 0.65 -2.84
CA LEU A 85 -4.63 1.16 -2.10
C LEU A 85 -4.84 0.98 -0.60
N TYR A 86 -3.78 0.64 0.14
CA TYR A 86 -3.74 0.91 1.58
C TYR A 86 -3.19 2.30 1.84
N VAL A 87 -3.78 2.99 2.80
CA VAL A 87 -3.42 4.35 3.17
C VAL A 87 -3.04 4.40 4.65
N LEU A 88 -1.83 4.90 4.92
CA LEU A 88 -1.38 5.23 6.27
C LEU A 88 -1.39 6.75 6.45
N ALA A 89 -2.24 7.25 7.34
CA ALA A 89 -2.25 8.66 7.70
C ALA A 89 -1.09 8.99 8.66
N LYS A 90 -0.46 10.15 8.47
CA LYS A 90 0.60 10.65 9.36
C LYS A 90 0.16 10.71 10.82
N ALA A 91 -1.08 11.11 11.09
CA ALA A 91 -1.61 11.13 12.45
C ALA A 91 -1.57 9.74 13.11
N LYS A 92 -1.88 8.68 12.36
CA LYS A 92 -1.83 7.29 12.86
C LYS A 92 -0.41 6.78 13.03
N PHE A 93 0.49 7.18 12.14
CA PHE A 93 1.91 6.93 12.29
C PHE A 93 2.47 7.61 13.56
N ASP A 94 2.11 8.87 13.80
CA ASP A 94 2.52 9.63 14.99
C ASP A 94 1.94 9.02 16.28
N GLU A 95 0.67 8.60 16.28
CA GLU A 95 0.06 7.87 17.39
C GLU A 95 0.83 6.58 17.73
N ALA A 96 1.21 5.79 16.70
CA ALA A 96 1.97 4.56 16.89
C ALA A 96 3.38 4.83 17.45
N LEU A 97 4.05 5.89 16.97
CA LEU A 97 5.35 6.31 17.48
C LEU A 97 5.29 6.67 18.96
N ILE A 98 4.31 7.50 19.35
CA ILE A 98 4.11 7.93 20.74
C ILE A 98 3.81 6.73 21.63
N HIS A 99 2.92 5.85 21.17
CA HIS A 99 2.52 4.69 21.94
C HIS A 99 3.69 3.73 22.21
N PHE A 100 4.53 3.50 21.20
CA PHE A 100 5.59 2.49 21.26
C PHE A 100 6.89 3.02 21.87
N HIS A 101 7.32 4.23 21.50
CA HIS A 101 8.60 4.79 21.92
C HIS A 101 8.54 5.68 23.17
N ARG A 102 7.34 5.97 23.70
CA ARG A 102 7.05 6.55 25.03
C ARG A 102 8.11 7.52 25.55
N GLY A 103 8.24 8.68 24.93
CA GLY A 103 9.17 9.75 25.31
C GLY A 103 10.46 9.83 24.48
N ASP A 104 10.77 8.82 23.65
CA ASP A 104 11.92 8.82 22.74
C ASP A 104 11.54 9.18 21.28
N GLU A 105 10.30 9.62 21.05
CA GLU A 105 9.78 9.96 19.72
C GLU A 105 10.64 10.99 18.97
N PRO A 106 11.19 12.05 19.62
CA PRO A 106 12.04 13.02 18.93
C PRO A 106 13.32 12.39 18.37
N ASN A 107 13.96 11.48 19.12
CA ASN A 107 15.18 10.81 18.68
C ASN A 107 14.87 9.80 17.57
N VAL A 108 13.79 9.04 17.72
CA VAL A 108 13.31 8.08 16.71
C VAL A 108 12.99 8.81 15.41
N ARG A 109 12.25 9.92 15.47
CA ARG A 109 11.93 10.74 14.30
C ARG A 109 13.20 11.32 13.65
N THR A 110 14.16 11.79 14.44
CA THR A 110 15.46 12.26 13.92
C THR A 110 16.18 11.15 13.18
N ARG A 111 16.24 9.95 13.75
CA ARG A 111 16.86 8.77 13.12
C ARG A 111 16.16 8.34 11.83
N MET A 112 14.82 8.38 11.81
CA MET A 112 14.02 8.08 10.62
C MET A 112 14.29 9.11 9.51
N THR A 113 14.30 10.40 9.85
CA THR A 113 14.67 11.49 8.95
C THR A 113 16.06 11.29 8.35
N GLU A 114 17.08 11.07 9.18
CA GLU A 114 18.45 10.85 8.69
C GLU A 114 18.52 9.64 7.76
N THR A 115 17.77 8.58 8.06
CA THR A 115 17.74 7.36 7.26
C THR A 115 17.13 7.65 5.88
N LEU A 116 16.02 8.40 5.84
CA LEU A 116 15.36 8.82 4.60
C LEU A 116 16.28 9.71 3.75
N GLU A 117 16.95 10.69 4.36
CA GLU A 117 17.87 11.60 3.67
C GLU A 117 19.10 10.89 3.11
N LYS A 118 19.69 9.97 3.90
CA LYS A 118 20.80 9.11 3.46
C LYS A 118 20.39 8.30 2.24
N TYR A 119 19.19 7.73 2.26
CA TYR A 119 18.66 6.93 1.17
C TYR A 119 18.41 7.77 -0.10
N SER A 120 17.70 8.90 0.01
CA SER A 120 17.47 9.80 -1.12
C SER A 120 18.78 10.26 -1.78
N THR A 121 19.80 10.53 -0.95
CA THR A 121 21.14 10.89 -1.43
C THR A 121 21.84 9.73 -2.15
N GLN A 122 21.76 8.51 -1.63
CA GLN A 122 22.31 7.32 -2.27
C GLN A 122 21.65 7.08 -3.62
N LEU A 123 20.32 7.13 -3.67
CA LEU A 123 19.55 6.94 -4.91
C LEU A 123 19.94 7.97 -5.98
N ARG A 124 20.08 9.25 -5.59
CA ARG A 124 20.53 10.34 -6.48
C ARG A 124 21.95 10.10 -7.02
N LYS A 125 22.86 9.60 -6.18
CA LYS A 125 24.25 9.30 -6.59
C LYS A 125 24.30 8.11 -7.54
N THR A 126 23.58 7.03 -7.23
CA THR A 126 23.49 5.84 -8.08
C THR A 126 22.87 6.17 -9.44
N LYS A 127 21.79 6.95 -9.48
CA LYS A 127 21.19 7.45 -10.74
C LYS A 127 22.20 8.25 -11.59
N LYS A 128 22.98 9.13 -10.95
CA LYS A 128 24.00 9.94 -11.65
C LYS A 128 25.15 9.08 -12.18
N LEU A 129 25.58 8.07 -11.42
CA LEU A 129 26.68 7.17 -11.77
C LEU A 129 26.31 6.24 -12.93
N LEU A 130 25.06 5.75 -12.96
CA LEU A 130 24.59 4.83 -14.00
C LEU A 130 24.22 5.54 -15.32
N GLY A 131 24.34 6.87 -15.41
CA GLY A 131 24.02 7.62 -16.62
C GLY A 131 22.55 7.51 -17.07
N LEU A 132 21.68 7.01 -16.20
CA LEU A 132 20.26 6.76 -16.48
C LEU A 132 19.52 8.08 -16.58
N ARG A 133 19.46 8.62 -17.79
CA ARG A 133 18.62 9.75 -18.17
C ARG A 133 17.25 9.19 -18.57
N GLY A 134 16.41 8.96 -17.57
CA GLY A 134 15.02 8.52 -17.72
C GLY A 134 14.84 7.00 -17.91
N GLY A 135 14.23 6.34 -16.92
CA GLY A 135 13.76 4.95 -17.03
C GLY A 135 14.27 4.01 -15.93
N ASN A 136 13.31 3.55 -15.11
CA ASN A 136 13.27 2.40 -14.19
C ASN A 136 14.38 2.20 -13.14
N GLU A 137 14.03 2.75 -11.97
CA GLU A 137 14.06 2.20 -10.62
C GLU A 137 14.59 0.77 -10.40
N ASP A 138 15.61 0.68 -9.56
CA ASP A 138 15.72 -0.39 -8.57
C ASP A 138 16.76 -0.02 -7.47
N GLY A 139 16.52 -0.42 -6.22
CA GLY A 139 17.63 -0.54 -5.24
C GLY A 139 17.62 0.28 -3.94
N GLY A 140 16.51 0.32 -3.19
CA GLY A 140 16.61 0.44 -1.72
C GLY A 140 15.30 0.32 -0.94
N GLU A 141 14.44 -0.51 -1.49
CA GLU A 141 13.18 -1.03 -0.98
C GLU A 141 13.27 -1.91 0.27
N ILE A 142 14.31 -1.87 1.11
CA ILE A 142 14.56 -3.05 2.00
C ILE A 142 14.42 -2.78 3.51
N ARG A 143 14.24 -1.54 3.98
CA ARG A 143 14.20 -1.30 5.45
C ARG A 143 12.88 -0.81 6.02
N LEU A 144 12.16 0.09 5.34
CA LEU A 144 10.80 0.47 5.74
C LEU A 144 9.74 -0.45 5.12
N LEU A 145 10.01 -0.95 3.92
CA LEU A 145 9.21 -1.96 3.24
C LEU A 145 9.29 -3.35 3.90
N ALA A 146 10.43 -3.75 4.48
CA ALA A 146 10.51 -4.99 5.26
C ALA A 146 9.66 -4.95 6.56
N ILE A 147 9.38 -3.75 7.08
CA ILE A 147 8.54 -3.53 8.27
C ILE A 147 7.07 -3.70 7.90
N VAL A 148 6.64 -3.23 6.73
CA VAL A 148 5.26 -3.40 6.23
C VAL A 148 5.04 -4.80 5.63
N TYR A 149 6.01 -5.35 4.90
CA TYR A 149 5.94 -6.68 4.29
C TYR A 149 5.94 -7.81 5.33
N VAL A 150 6.69 -7.68 6.44
CA VAL A 150 6.59 -8.62 7.59
C VAL A 150 5.25 -8.49 8.33
N ALA A 151 4.55 -7.34 8.22
CA ALA A 151 3.18 -7.19 8.72
C ALA A 151 2.14 -7.90 7.83
N PHE A 152 2.43 -8.04 6.53
CA PHE A 152 1.59 -8.74 5.55
C PHE A 152 1.92 -10.24 5.41
N GLU A 153 3.07 -10.70 5.90
CA GLU A 153 3.45 -12.10 6.08
C GLU A 153 3.04 -12.64 7.47
N VAL A 154 1.88 -12.21 7.98
CA VAL A 154 1.20 -12.90 9.08
C VAL A 154 -0.11 -13.49 8.54
N PRO A 155 -0.33 -14.81 8.64
CA PRO A 155 -1.07 -15.61 7.63
C PRO A 155 -2.60 -15.59 7.78
N TYR A 156 -3.18 -14.55 8.37
CA TYR A 156 -4.58 -14.59 8.81
C TYR A 156 -5.59 -13.99 7.84
N PHE A 157 -5.17 -13.28 6.78
CA PHE A 157 -6.11 -12.67 5.83
C PHE A 157 -6.20 -13.36 4.46
N SER A 158 -5.18 -14.10 4.00
CA SER A 158 -5.28 -14.85 2.74
C SER A 158 -6.31 -15.99 2.79
N ILE A 159 -6.62 -16.52 3.98
CA ILE A 159 -7.67 -17.52 4.17
C ILE A 159 -9.07 -16.93 3.91
N PHE A 160 -9.27 -15.62 4.12
CA PHE A 160 -10.56 -14.98 3.89
C PHE A 160 -10.75 -14.48 2.44
N ILE A 161 -9.68 -14.09 1.75
CA ILE A 161 -9.77 -13.65 0.34
C ILE A 161 -9.89 -14.85 -0.60
N ALA A 162 -9.21 -15.97 -0.30
CA ALA A 162 -9.34 -17.22 -1.08
C ALA A 162 -10.72 -17.91 -0.93
N MET A 163 -11.56 -17.49 0.03
CA MET A 163 -12.94 -17.99 0.17
C MET A 163 -13.97 -17.17 -0.60
N THR A 164 -13.59 -16.05 -1.21
CA THR A 164 -14.50 -15.18 -1.98
C THR A 164 -14.30 -15.21 -3.50
N ASP A 165 -13.28 -15.93 -3.99
CA ASP A 165 -13.00 -16.05 -5.44
C ASP A 165 -13.67 -17.26 -6.13
N ASP A 166 -14.62 -17.93 -5.47
CA ASP A 166 -15.37 -19.08 -6.04
C ASP A 166 -16.89 -18.83 -6.18
N GLN A 167 -17.30 -17.60 -6.54
CA GLN A 167 -18.64 -17.37 -7.10
C GLN A 167 -18.59 -16.37 -8.25
N ASP A 168 -18.06 -16.82 -9.39
CA ASP A 168 -18.56 -16.47 -10.73
C ASP A 168 -18.03 -17.47 -11.76
N MET A 169 -18.41 -18.74 -11.60
CA MET A 169 -18.40 -19.69 -12.72
C MET A 169 -19.75 -19.56 -13.44
N PHE A 170 -19.77 -18.80 -14.53
CA PHE A 170 -20.75 -19.01 -15.59
C PHE A 170 -20.65 -20.45 -16.07
N VAL A 171 -21.70 -21.24 -15.81
CA VAL A 171 -21.99 -22.47 -16.55
C VAL A 171 -23.43 -22.38 -17.02
N ASP A 172 -23.59 -22.52 -18.33
CA ASP A 172 -24.83 -22.63 -19.09
C ASP A 172 -25.96 -23.36 -18.35
N GLN A 173 -27.19 -22.88 -18.57
CA GLN A 173 -28.37 -23.72 -18.37
C GLN A 173 -28.30 -24.94 -19.30
N PRO A 174 -28.63 -26.12 -18.76
CA PRO A 174 -29.60 -26.96 -19.44
C PRO A 174 -30.79 -27.25 -18.54
N GLU A 175 -31.97 -27.16 -19.16
CA GLU A 175 -33.26 -27.64 -18.67
C GLU A 175 -33.14 -29.06 -18.10
N PHE A 176 -33.63 -29.28 -16.88
CA PHE A 176 -34.25 -30.55 -16.53
C PHE A 176 -35.48 -30.33 -15.67
N ASP A 177 -36.59 -30.64 -16.33
CA ASP A 177 -37.91 -30.88 -15.84
C ASP A 177 -37.94 -31.97 -14.74
N THR A 178 -39.10 -32.06 -14.08
CA THR A 178 -39.64 -33.19 -13.30
C THR A 178 -39.28 -33.42 -11.81
N LEU A 179 -40.36 -33.34 -11.02
CA LEU A 179 -40.81 -34.21 -9.92
C LEU A 179 -40.41 -33.91 -8.47
N TYR A 180 -41.24 -33.07 -7.84
CA TYR A 180 -41.77 -33.39 -6.51
C TYR A 180 -42.66 -34.64 -6.64
N TYR A 181 -42.35 -35.75 -5.95
CA TYR A 181 -43.30 -36.68 -5.30
C TYR A 181 -42.59 -37.91 -4.66
N VAL A 182 -42.86 -38.09 -3.36
CA VAL A 182 -42.92 -39.33 -2.53
C VAL A 182 -41.77 -40.37 -2.54
N LEU A 183 -41.20 -40.63 -1.35
CA LEU A 183 -41.23 -41.92 -0.61
C LEU A 183 -40.01 -42.08 0.29
N GLY A 184 -40.21 -41.92 1.60
CA GLY A 184 -39.28 -42.33 2.64
C GLY A 184 -40.05 -43.08 3.72
N ALA A 185 -40.47 -44.30 3.40
CA ALA A 185 -40.92 -45.25 4.41
C ALA A 185 -39.72 -45.71 5.24
N SER A 186 -39.88 -45.74 6.56
CA SER A 186 -39.12 -46.62 7.44
C SER A 186 -40.02 -47.11 8.56
N ARG A 187 -40.46 -48.36 8.40
CA ARG A 187 -40.80 -49.30 9.46
C ARG A 187 -39.85 -50.47 9.29
N ILE A 188 -39.02 -50.75 10.29
CA ILE A 188 -38.97 -52.03 11.02
C ILE A 188 -38.67 -51.66 12.48
#